data_AF-A0A961HRL5-F1
#
_entry.id   AF-A0A961HRL5-F1
#
_cell.length_a   1.000
_cell.length_b   1.000
_cell.length_c   1.000
_cell.angle_alpha   90.00
_cell.angle_beta   90.00
_cell.angle_gamma   90.00
#
_symmetry.space_group_name_H-M   'P 1'
#
loop_
_entity.id
_entity.type
_entity.pdbx_description
1 polymer ?
#
loop_
_entity_poly.entity_id
_entity_poly.type
_entity_poly.pdbx_seq_one_letter_code
_entity_poly.pdbx_strand_id
1 'polypeptide(L)'
;MKFLKESSRINPFTFNRMLFVWIGIGLISGVLASGYWILLEGATEILGIFEGWQVIPVMTISGLLAGLLIKVLGDPGEMSMMVDNIRFRNGKLDPKNNASMLLSSLLCVGSGGSLGPEAPLVQITGSVSSLIGRLLRLQRVERRSMAIAGMASGFTALFGAPIGGSLFAVEILHHRQVVEYREALLPAFVSSCASYLVFAALVHIGLGPTWFFPQVEITLGDSLFALAVAPAGVLAGWAFIYLTGYFRQLARDTDLPIYLQMAIGGLVLGVFSYYFPITRYFGHEEINQLLHSNYSSSRLLAIAGVKIFAISITVTSGWRGGFIIPLLFVGTALGLLVHT
;
A
#
# COMPACT_ATOMS: atom_id res chain seq x y z
N MET A 1 -13.05 43.06 -0.67
CA MET A 1 -12.05 43.39 0.38
C MET A 1 -12.46 43.03 1.82
N LYS A 2 -13.68 42.51 2.08
CA LYS A 2 -14.08 41.96 3.40
C LYS A 2 -13.84 40.45 3.57
N PHE A 3 -13.65 39.69 2.48
CA PHE A 3 -13.40 38.24 2.52
C PHE A 3 -11.97 37.81 2.87
N LEU A 4 -11.01 38.75 2.90
CA LEU A 4 -9.61 38.46 3.24
C LEU A 4 -9.28 38.66 4.73
N LYS A 5 -10.23 39.11 5.54
CA LYS A 5 -9.99 39.45 6.96
C LYS A 5 -10.30 38.33 7.95
N GLU A 6 -10.91 37.22 7.52
CA GLU A 6 -11.16 36.04 8.37
C GLU A 6 -10.12 34.91 8.18
N SER A 7 -9.34 34.94 7.10
CA SER A 7 -8.29 33.95 6.83
C SER A 7 -7.03 34.12 7.71
N SER A 8 -6.93 35.21 8.49
CA SER A 8 -5.69 35.60 9.18
C SER A 8 -5.69 35.34 10.69
N ARG A 9 -6.48 34.38 11.17
CA ARG A 9 -6.43 33.91 12.58
C ARG A 9 -5.93 32.47 12.75
N ILE A 10 -5.36 31.87 11.71
CA ILE A 10 -4.65 30.60 11.86
C ILE A 10 -3.18 30.94 12.07
N ASN A 11 -2.82 31.13 13.33
CA ASN A 11 -1.42 31.24 13.72
C ASN A 11 -0.76 29.88 13.43
N PRO A 12 0.24 29.79 12.54
CA PRO A 12 0.84 28.50 12.16
C PRO A 12 1.57 27.80 13.32
N PHE A 13 1.80 28.52 14.43
CA PHE A 13 2.52 28.06 15.62
C PHE A 13 1.68 28.02 16.91
N THR A 14 0.37 28.27 16.88
CA THR A 14 -0.42 28.09 18.11
C THR A 14 -0.53 26.60 18.41
N PHE A 15 0.03 26.18 19.54
CA PHE A 15 -0.29 24.95 20.28
C PHE A 15 -1.81 24.87 20.48
N ASN A 16 -2.53 24.46 19.44
CA ASN A 16 -3.98 24.34 19.43
C ASN A 16 -4.32 22.92 19.85
N ARG A 17 -5.47 22.73 20.51
CA ARG A 17 -6.02 21.42 20.90
C ARG A 17 -5.94 20.39 19.75
N MET A 18 -6.08 20.84 18.51
CA MET A 18 -5.98 20.01 17.31
C MET A 18 -4.62 19.33 17.14
N LEU A 19 -3.51 19.96 17.53
CA LEU A 19 -2.18 19.35 17.46
C LEU A 19 -2.11 18.07 18.29
N PHE A 20 -2.66 18.10 19.51
CA PHE A 20 -2.74 16.91 20.37
C PHE A 20 -3.64 15.84 19.78
N VAL A 21 -4.71 16.22 19.07
CA VAL A 21 -5.56 15.24 18.39
C VAL A 21 -4.83 14.59 17.22
N TRP A 22 -4.05 15.34 16.43
CA TRP A 22 -3.23 14.78 15.34
C TRP A 22 -2.17 13.83 15.87
N ILE A 23 -1.46 14.21 16.95
CA ILE A 23 -0.53 13.32 17.63
C ILE A 23 -1.24 12.05 18.11
N GLY A 24 -2.40 12.19 18.77
CA GLY A 24 -3.19 11.05 19.23
C GLY A 24 -3.62 10.10 18.10
N ILE A 25 -4.02 10.65 16.94
CA ILE A 25 -4.32 9.86 15.74
C ILE A 25 -3.08 9.12 15.26
N GLY A 26 -1.93 9.79 15.21
CA GLY A 26 -0.66 9.18 14.84
C GLY A 26 -0.29 8.03 15.78
N LEU A 27 -0.37 8.23 17.09
CA LEU A 27 -0.08 7.19 18.08
C LEU A 27 -0.99 5.97 17.92
N ILE A 28 -2.31 6.18 17.78
CA ILE A 28 -3.27 5.09 17.56
C ILE A 28 -2.99 4.37 16.24
N SER A 29 -2.72 5.12 15.17
CA SER A 29 -2.40 4.55 13.86
C SER A 29 -1.10 3.75 13.89
N GLY A 30 -0.09 4.19 14.64
CA GLY A 30 1.16 3.47 14.85
C GLY A 30 0.95 2.15 15.58
N VAL A 31 0.13 2.12 16.64
CA VAL A 31 -0.23 0.86 17.33
C VAL A 31 -0.97 -0.09 16.40
N LEU A 32 -1.95 0.41 15.64
CA LEU A 32 -2.71 -0.41 14.68
C LEU A 32 -1.80 -0.96 13.58
N ALA A 33 -0.89 -0.13 13.05
CA ALA A 33 0.06 -0.54 12.03
C ALA A 33 1.03 -1.59 12.55
N SER A 34 1.53 -1.42 13.79
CA SER A 34 2.42 -2.39 14.45
C SER A 34 1.72 -3.71 14.67
N GLY A 35 0.48 -3.69 15.19
CA GLY A 35 -0.31 -4.91 15.39
C GLY A 35 -0.59 -5.64 14.07
N TYR A 36 -0.94 -4.90 13.01
CA TYR A 36 -1.11 -5.50 11.68
C TYR A 36 0.20 -6.12 11.17
N TRP A 37 1.32 -5.40 11.29
CA TRP A 37 2.62 -5.86 10.82
C TRP A 37 3.08 -7.13 11.54
N ILE A 38 3.01 -7.16 12.88
CA ILE A 38 3.38 -8.34 13.68
C ILE A 38 2.53 -9.56 13.29
N LEU A 39 1.23 -9.37 13.08
CA LEU A 39 0.34 -10.44 12.62
C LEU A 39 0.70 -10.91 11.20
N LEU A 40 1.07 -9.97 10.32
CA LEU A 40 1.45 -10.29 8.95
C LEU A 40 2.78 -11.05 8.92
N GLU A 41 3.76 -10.64 9.71
CA GLU A 41 5.06 -11.30 9.85
C GLU A 41 4.87 -12.73 10.35
N GLY A 42 4.11 -12.93 11.44
CA GLY A 42 3.77 -14.27 11.92
C GLY A 42 3.00 -15.12 10.90
N ALA A 43 2.07 -14.52 10.14
CA ALA A 43 1.38 -15.24 9.06
C ALA A 43 2.34 -15.63 7.92
N THR A 44 3.28 -14.75 7.59
CA THR A 44 4.30 -14.97 6.56
C THR A 44 5.28 -16.05 6.97
N GLU A 45 5.71 -16.07 8.23
CA GLU A 45 6.56 -17.13 8.78
C GLU A 45 5.86 -18.50 8.73
N ILE A 46 4.62 -18.59 9.22
CA ILE A 46 3.86 -19.85 9.26
C ILE A 46 3.62 -20.40 7.84
N LEU A 47 3.20 -19.54 6.90
CA LEU A 47 2.92 -19.93 5.52
C LEU A 47 4.18 -20.04 4.65
N GLY A 48 5.28 -19.44 5.10
CA GLY A 48 6.61 -19.48 4.48
C GLY A 48 7.31 -20.83 4.63
N ILE A 49 6.92 -21.64 5.63
CA ILE A 49 7.43 -23.02 5.82
C ILE A 49 7.18 -23.89 4.57
N PHE A 50 6.14 -23.58 3.80
CA PHE A 50 5.82 -24.28 2.57
C PHE A 50 6.61 -23.70 1.38
N GLU A 51 7.49 -24.53 0.83
CA GLU A 51 8.39 -24.18 -0.28
C GLU A 51 8.19 -25.09 -1.50
N GLY A 52 8.80 -24.71 -2.62
CA GLY A 52 8.74 -25.46 -3.87
C GLY A 52 7.29 -25.65 -4.37
N TRP A 53 6.92 -26.88 -4.73
CA TRP A 53 5.61 -27.16 -5.31
C TRP A 53 4.45 -26.92 -4.32
N GLN A 54 4.71 -26.96 -3.01
CA GLN A 54 3.71 -26.78 -1.96
C GLN A 54 3.12 -25.36 -1.93
N VAL A 55 3.83 -24.39 -2.50
CA VAL A 55 3.34 -23.00 -2.63
C VAL A 55 2.04 -22.94 -3.45
N ILE A 56 1.89 -23.83 -4.45
CA ILE A 56 0.71 -23.88 -5.31
C ILE A 56 -0.57 -24.17 -4.52
N PRO A 57 -0.70 -25.29 -3.78
CA PRO A 57 -1.89 -25.53 -2.97
C PRO A 57 -2.04 -24.51 -1.83
N VAL A 58 -0.96 -24.04 -1.21
CA VAL A 58 -1.03 -23.07 -0.10
C VAL A 58 -1.65 -21.74 -0.55
N MET A 59 -1.21 -21.18 -1.67
CA MET A 59 -1.77 -19.93 -2.19
C MET A 59 -3.21 -20.12 -2.71
N THR A 60 -3.51 -21.28 -3.32
CA THR A 60 -4.88 -21.63 -3.74
C THR A 60 -5.85 -21.67 -2.56
N ILE A 61 -5.48 -22.38 -1.49
CA ILE A 61 -6.28 -22.51 -0.26
C ILE A 61 -6.41 -21.16 0.44
N SER A 62 -5.34 -20.38 0.50
CA SER A 62 -5.36 -19.04 1.12
C SER A 62 -6.32 -18.10 0.39
N GLY A 63 -6.31 -18.12 -0.95
CA GLY A 63 -7.27 -17.38 -1.78
C GLY A 63 -8.72 -17.83 -1.54
N LEU A 64 -8.97 -19.14 -1.48
CA LEU A 64 -10.28 -19.70 -1.18
C LEU A 64 -10.80 -19.24 0.19
N LEU A 65 -9.97 -19.38 1.24
CA LEU A 65 -10.31 -18.98 2.61
C LEU A 65 -10.54 -17.48 2.73
N ALA A 66 -9.70 -16.66 2.10
CA ALA A 66 -9.86 -15.21 2.11
C ALA A 66 -11.17 -14.80 1.40
N GLY A 67 -11.53 -15.44 0.30
CA GLY A 67 -12.81 -15.16 -0.37
C GLY A 67 -14.04 -15.67 0.40
N LEU A 68 -13.92 -16.79 1.12
CA LEU A 68 -14.96 -17.25 2.03
C LEU A 68 -15.15 -16.28 3.20
N LEU A 69 -14.07 -15.74 3.75
CA LEU A 69 -14.12 -14.70 4.79
C LEU A 69 -14.83 -13.45 4.28
N ILE A 70 -14.50 -12.97 3.08
CA ILE A 70 -15.18 -11.81 2.47
C ILE A 70 -16.67 -12.12 2.24
N LYS A 71 -17.02 -13.34 1.82
CA LYS A 71 -18.42 -13.74 1.65
C LYS A 71 -19.20 -13.69 2.97
N VAL A 72 -18.57 -14.02 4.10
CA VAL A 72 -19.21 -14.06 5.43
C VAL A 72 -19.20 -12.68 6.12
N LEU A 73 -18.09 -11.97 6.08
CA LEU A 73 -17.88 -10.70 6.80
C LEU A 73 -18.24 -9.47 5.98
N GLY A 74 -18.48 -9.62 4.67
CA GLY A 74 -18.78 -8.55 3.73
C GLY A 74 -17.54 -7.99 3.04
N ASP A 75 -17.72 -7.42 1.85
CA ASP A 75 -16.63 -6.88 1.04
C ASP A 75 -15.98 -5.63 1.70
N PRO A 76 -14.70 -5.69 2.08
CA PRO A 76 -14.01 -4.53 2.63
C PRO A 76 -13.68 -3.45 1.60
N GLY A 77 -13.78 -3.74 0.31
CA GLY A 77 -13.42 -2.83 -0.77
C GLY A 77 -11.94 -2.86 -1.15
N GLU A 78 -11.63 -2.32 -2.33
CA GLU A 78 -10.26 -2.13 -2.82
C GLU A 78 -9.75 -0.72 -2.45
N MET A 79 -8.43 -0.48 -2.60
CA MET A 79 -7.83 0.84 -2.39
C MET A 79 -8.52 1.95 -3.21
N SER A 80 -8.95 1.66 -4.44
CA SER A 80 -9.71 2.57 -5.31
C SER A 80 -11.04 3.00 -4.67
N MET A 81 -11.78 2.04 -4.09
CA MET A 81 -13.03 2.31 -3.40
C MET A 81 -12.82 3.19 -2.16
N MET A 82 -11.71 3.03 -1.44
CA MET A 82 -11.36 3.89 -0.31
C MET A 82 -11.11 5.34 -0.76
N VAL A 83 -10.33 5.52 -1.84
CA VAL A 83 -10.08 6.86 -2.45
C VAL A 83 -11.40 7.52 -2.84
N ASP A 84 -12.30 6.78 -3.51
CA ASP A 84 -13.62 7.26 -3.89
C ASP A 84 -14.50 7.59 -2.68
N ASN A 85 -14.47 6.78 -1.63
CA ASN A 85 -15.23 7.04 -0.41
C ASN A 85 -14.80 8.34 0.28
N ILE A 86 -13.51 8.68 0.26
CA ILE A 86 -13.03 9.92 0.85
C ILE A 86 -13.45 11.12 0.00
N ARG A 87 -13.34 10.99 -1.33
CA ARG A 87 -13.70 12.02 -2.29
C ARG A 87 -15.20 12.33 -2.28
N PHE A 88 -16.04 11.30 -2.40
CA PHE A 88 -17.48 11.47 -2.61
C PHE A 88 -18.31 11.35 -1.33
N ARG A 89 -17.79 10.72 -0.26
CA ARG A 89 -18.53 10.54 1.01
C ARG A 89 -17.99 11.42 2.15
N ASN A 90 -17.29 12.50 1.83
CA ASN A 90 -16.78 13.50 2.80
C ASN A 90 -15.91 12.85 3.90
N GLY A 91 -14.98 11.98 3.50
CA GLY A 91 -14.10 11.27 4.43
C GLY A 91 -14.79 10.27 5.35
N LYS A 92 -16.04 9.85 5.07
CA LYS A 92 -16.70 8.78 5.82
C LYS A 92 -16.17 7.42 5.36
N LEU A 93 -15.28 6.87 6.15
CA LEU A 93 -14.80 5.50 6.01
C LEU A 93 -15.43 4.69 7.14
N ASP A 94 -16.20 3.66 6.79
CA ASP A 94 -16.92 2.85 7.78
C ASP A 94 -15.98 1.75 8.32
N PRO A 95 -15.68 1.73 9.64
CA PRO A 95 -14.79 0.72 10.23
C PRO A 95 -15.39 -0.69 10.27
N LYS A 96 -16.68 -0.86 9.94
CA LYS A 96 -17.35 -2.18 9.97
C LYS A 96 -16.60 -3.27 9.21
N ASN A 97 -16.00 -2.92 8.08
CA ASN A 97 -15.34 -3.91 7.24
C ASN A 97 -13.84 -4.04 7.55
N ASN A 98 -13.32 -3.37 8.59
CA ASN A 98 -11.91 -3.48 8.98
C ASN A 98 -11.54 -4.91 9.39
N ALA A 99 -12.45 -5.63 10.04
CA ALA A 99 -12.23 -7.03 10.39
C ALA A 99 -12.06 -7.90 9.14
N SER A 100 -12.92 -7.70 8.14
CA SER A 100 -12.78 -8.41 6.86
C SER A 100 -11.50 -8.01 6.14
N MET A 101 -11.14 -6.72 6.13
CA MET A 101 -9.90 -6.26 5.51
C MET A 101 -8.69 -6.90 6.18
N LEU A 102 -8.59 -6.82 7.51
CA LEU A 102 -7.51 -7.40 8.30
C LEU A 102 -7.33 -8.90 8.03
N LEU A 103 -8.39 -9.69 8.19
CA LEU A 103 -8.28 -11.15 8.09
C LEU A 103 -8.01 -11.61 6.64
N SER A 104 -8.70 -11.00 5.66
CA SER A 104 -8.49 -11.37 4.26
C SER A 104 -7.12 -10.94 3.75
N SER A 105 -6.62 -9.76 4.13
CA SER A 105 -5.30 -9.30 3.71
C SER A 105 -4.16 -10.06 4.39
N LEU A 106 -4.32 -10.51 5.64
CA LEU A 106 -3.32 -11.38 6.28
C LEU A 106 -3.14 -12.69 5.51
N LEU A 107 -4.23 -13.31 5.04
CA LEU A 107 -4.15 -14.51 4.19
C LEU A 107 -3.59 -14.19 2.80
N CYS A 108 -4.03 -13.10 2.17
CA CYS A 108 -3.60 -12.73 0.83
C CYS A 108 -2.10 -12.36 0.80
N VAL A 109 -1.68 -11.44 1.66
CA VAL A 109 -0.30 -10.95 1.71
C VAL A 109 0.61 -12.01 2.35
N GLY A 110 0.20 -12.61 3.48
CA GLY A 110 1.01 -13.57 4.22
C GLY A 110 1.24 -14.91 3.50
N SER A 111 0.35 -15.33 2.60
CA SER A 111 0.57 -16.56 1.80
C SER A 111 1.56 -16.37 0.63
N GLY A 112 1.86 -15.13 0.27
CA GLY A 112 2.74 -14.81 -0.86
C GLY A 112 2.07 -14.08 -2.02
N GLY A 113 0.85 -13.56 -1.85
CA GLY A 113 0.21 -12.74 -2.88
C GLY A 113 1.10 -11.57 -3.27
N SER A 114 1.12 -11.22 -4.56
CA SER A 114 1.92 -10.10 -5.07
C SER A 114 1.24 -8.75 -4.80
N LEU A 115 0.88 -8.54 -3.53
CA LEU A 115 0.26 -7.34 -2.98
C LEU A 115 0.89 -7.03 -1.62
N GLY A 116 1.10 -5.75 -1.32
CA GLY A 116 1.66 -5.30 -0.05
C GLY A 116 0.62 -4.89 1.00
N PRO A 117 1.08 -4.64 2.24
CA PRO A 117 0.24 -4.28 3.36
C PRO A 117 -0.23 -2.82 3.34
N GLU A 118 0.18 -2.01 2.36
CA GLU A 118 -0.16 -0.59 2.32
C GLU A 118 -1.67 -0.32 2.23
N ALA A 119 -2.42 -1.08 1.42
CA ALA A 119 -3.87 -0.88 1.31
C ALA A 119 -4.62 -1.15 2.63
N PRO A 120 -4.46 -2.33 3.28
CA PRO A 120 -5.14 -2.60 4.53
C PRO A 120 -4.72 -1.63 5.64
N LEU A 121 -3.44 -1.28 5.74
CA LEU A 121 -2.96 -0.30 6.71
C LEU A 121 -3.64 1.06 6.52
N VAL A 122 -3.57 1.62 5.31
CA VAL A 122 -4.16 2.92 4.99
C VAL A 122 -5.67 2.93 5.22
N GLN A 123 -6.37 1.83 4.91
CA GLN A 123 -7.80 1.70 5.12
C GLN A 123 -8.19 1.60 6.60
N ILE A 124 -7.50 0.76 7.38
CA ILE A 124 -7.78 0.56 8.79
C ILE A 124 -7.48 1.85 9.56
N THR A 125 -6.32 2.48 9.34
CA THR A 125 -5.96 3.72 10.05
C THR A 125 -6.81 4.90 9.60
N GLY A 126 -7.13 5.00 8.31
CA GLY A 126 -8.01 6.03 7.76
C GLY A 126 -9.44 5.94 8.30
N SER A 127 -10.00 4.74 8.39
CA SER A 127 -11.36 4.51 8.92
C SER A 127 -11.46 4.73 10.42
N VAL A 128 -10.46 4.28 11.20
CA VAL A 128 -10.40 4.58 12.63
C VAL A 128 -10.27 6.08 12.88
N SER A 129 -9.45 6.78 12.09
CA SER A 129 -9.30 8.23 12.21
C SER A 129 -10.57 8.99 11.82
N SER A 130 -11.28 8.52 10.80
CA SER A 130 -12.61 9.02 10.44
C SER A 130 -13.64 8.80 11.56
N LEU A 131 -13.62 7.63 12.21
CA LEU A 131 -14.45 7.32 13.37
C LEU A 131 -14.15 8.27 14.54
N ILE A 132 -12.87 8.45 14.88
CA ILE A 132 -12.45 9.39 15.94
C ILE A 132 -12.93 10.80 15.63
N GLY A 133 -12.75 11.28 14.39
CA GLY A 133 -13.25 12.58 13.97
C GLY A 133 -14.78 12.71 14.10
N ARG A 134 -15.53 11.63 13.86
CA ARG A 134 -16.98 11.59 14.09
C ARG A 134 -17.33 11.64 15.58
N LEU A 135 -16.62 10.90 16.43
CA LEU A 135 -16.82 10.91 17.89
C LEU A 135 -16.53 12.27 18.50
N LEU A 136 -15.51 12.96 17.99
CA LEU A 136 -15.16 14.34 18.35
C LEU A 136 -16.11 15.40 17.78
N ARG A 137 -17.13 14.99 17.00
CA ARG A 137 -18.12 15.87 16.35
C ARG A 137 -17.48 16.94 15.45
N LEU A 138 -16.35 16.62 14.82
CA LEU A 138 -15.65 17.53 13.91
C LEU A 138 -16.50 17.87 12.68
N GLN A 139 -16.28 19.07 12.12
CA GLN A 139 -16.93 19.48 10.90
C GLN A 139 -16.45 18.64 9.71
N ARG A 140 -17.16 18.72 8.57
CA ARG A 140 -16.88 17.87 7.40
C ARG A 140 -15.44 17.99 6.90
N VAL A 141 -14.91 19.21 6.84
CA VAL A 141 -13.55 19.51 6.36
C VAL A 141 -12.52 18.93 7.33
N GLU A 142 -12.67 19.20 8.62
CA GLU A 142 -11.78 18.68 9.67
C GLU A 142 -11.81 17.15 9.74
N ARG A 143 -12.99 16.53 9.69
CA ARG A 143 -13.11 15.06 9.69
C ARG A 143 -12.43 14.44 8.48
N ARG A 144 -12.55 15.05 7.30
CA ARG A 144 -11.86 14.59 6.10
C ARG A 144 -10.35 14.72 6.26
N SER A 145 -9.88 15.85 6.81
CA SER A 145 -8.47 16.05 7.16
C SER A 145 -7.95 14.98 8.13
N MET A 146 -8.74 14.58 9.13
CA MET A 146 -8.40 13.48 10.04
C MET A 146 -8.31 12.12 9.34
N ALA A 147 -9.22 11.83 8.42
CA ALA A 147 -9.17 10.59 7.64
C ALA A 147 -7.89 10.52 6.79
N ILE A 148 -7.53 11.64 6.13
CA ILE A 148 -6.27 11.79 5.38
C ILE A 148 -5.06 11.61 6.29
N ALA A 149 -5.10 12.20 7.49
CA ALA A 149 -4.01 12.07 8.45
C ALA A 149 -3.82 10.63 8.94
N GLY A 150 -4.91 9.91 9.20
CA GLY A 150 -4.86 8.48 9.51
C GLY A 150 -4.27 7.63 8.38
N MET A 151 -4.71 7.88 7.15
CA MET A 151 -4.17 7.22 5.96
C MET A 151 -2.67 7.47 5.79
N ALA A 152 -2.24 8.72 5.88
CA ALA A 152 -0.84 9.11 5.82
C ALA A 152 -0.02 8.41 6.91
N SER A 153 -0.59 8.29 8.11
CA SER A 153 0.04 7.62 9.25
C SER A 153 0.25 6.13 9.02
N GLY A 154 -0.75 5.43 8.47
CA GLY A 154 -0.68 4.00 8.14
C GLY A 154 0.30 3.73 7.00
N PHE A 155 0.30 4.59 5.98
CA PHE A 155 1.29 4.51 4.90
C PHE A 155 2.71 4.76 5.43
N THR A 156 2.89 5.83 6.22
CA THR A 156 4.21 6.21 6.75
C THR A 156 4.80 5.13 7.65
N ALA A 157 3.97 4.46 8.47
CA ALA A 157 4.44 3.37 9.31
C ALA A 157 5.21 2.30 8.50
N LEU A 158 4.73 1.99 7.29
CA LEU A 158 5.33 0.99 6.41
C LEU A 158 6.63 1.45 5.72
N PHE A 159 6.71 2.72 5.30
CA PHE A 159 7.82 3.23 4.50
C PHE A 159 8.85 4.05 5.28
N GLY A 160 8.59 4.39 6.53
CA GLY A 160 9.45 5.26 7.33
C GLY A 160 9.66 6.66 6.76
N ALA A 161 8.74 7.13 5.90
CA ALA A 161 8.87 8.40 5.17
C ALA A 161 7.69 9.36 5.46
N PRO A 162 7.69 10.11 6.58
CA PRO A 162 6.57 10.97 6.97
C PRO A 162 6.22 12.05 5.93
N ILE A 163 7.23 12.61 5.26
CA ILE A 163 7.02 13.58 4.18
C ILE A 163 6.36 12.88 2.98
N GLY A 164 6.89 11.73 2.56
CA GLY A 164 6.34 10.96 1.44
C GLY A 164 4.91 10.50 1.69
N GLY A 165 4.62 9.93 2.86
CA GLY A 165 3.29 9.44 3.21
C GLY A 165 2.25 10.54 3.36
N SER A 166 2.64 11.71 3.88
CA SER A 166 1.73 12.87 3.95
C SER A 166 1.41 13.45 2.56
N LEU A 167 2.40 13.58 1.68
CA LEU A 167 2.18 14.01 0.30
C LEU A 167 1.32 12.99 -0.48
N PHE A 168 1.65 11.71 -0.37
CA PHE A 168 0.91 10.62 -1.00
C PHE A 168 -0.57 10.64 -0.61
N ALA A 169 -0.89 10.75 0.69
CA ALA A 169 -2.27 10.75 1.16
C ALA A 169 -3.09 11.96 0.65
N VAL A 170 -2.44 13.10 0.45
CA VAL A 170 -3.09 14.30 -0.12
C VAL A 170 -3.28 14.15 -1.64
N GLU A 171 -2.29 13.61 -2.34
CA GLU A 171 -2.28 13.53 -3.80
C GLU A 171 -3.15 12.40 -4.37
N ILE A 172 -3.13 11.21 -3.74
CA ILE A 172 -3.90 10.05 -4.22
C ILE A 172 -5.41 10.32 -4.26
N LEU A 173 -5.88 11.29 -3.47
CA LEU A 173 -7.28 11.67 -3.43
C LEU A 173 -7.70 12.57 -4.59
N HIS A 174 -6.79 13.31 -5.23
CA HIS A 174 -7.12 14.30 -6.26
C HIS A 174 -6.04 14.40 -7.35
N HIS A 175 -6.24 13.69 -8.47
CA HIS A 175 -5.40 13.76 -9.66
C HIS A 175 -5.41 15.15 -10.35
N ARG A 176 -6.32 16.08 -10.00
CA ARG A 176 -6.48 17.35 -10.75
C ARG A 176 -6.26 18.66 -9.97
N GLN A 177 -6.33 18.68 -8.63
CA GLN A 177 -6.20 19.93 -7.86
C GLN A 177 -5.64 19.70 -6.45
N VAL A 178 -4.31 19.74 -6.30
CA VAL A 178 -3.58 19.66 -5.00
C VAL A 178 -3.94 20.82 -4.05
N VAL A 179 -4.48 21.92 -4.60
CA VAL A 179 -4.62 23.21 -3.89
C VAL A 179 -5.73 23.20 -2.82
N GLU A 180 -6.74 22.34 -2.94
CA GLU A 180 -7.87 22.33 -1.99
C GLU A 180 -7.55 21.73 -0.61
N TYR A 181 -6.48 20.92 -0.48
CA TYR A 181 -6.21 20.15 0.74
C TYR A 181 -4.88 20.49 1.43
N ARG A 182 -4.34 21.70 1.20
CA ARG A 182 -3.14 22.17 1.94
C ARG A 182 -3.34 22.10 3.46
N GLU A 183 -4.57 22.29 3.92
CA GLU A 183 -4.96 22.19 5.33
C GLU A 183 -4.84 20.78 5.91
N ALA A 184 -4.81 19.74 5.07
CA ALA A 184 -4.63 18.34 5.49
C ALA A 184 -3.15 17.92 5.55
N LEU A 185 -2.24 18.69 4.95
CA LEU A 185 -0.82 18.35 4.91
C LEU A 185 -0.18 18.37 6.30
N LEU A 186 -0.43 19.42 7.09
CA LEU A 186 0.13 19.53 8.44
C LEU A 186 -0.41 18.45 9.40
N PRO A 187 -1.74 18.19 9.48
CA PRO A 187 -2.29 17.06 10.23
C PRO A 187 -1.69 15.71 9.79
N ALA A 188 -1.56 15.49 8.47
CA ALA A 188 -1.00 14.27 7.92
C ALA A 188 0.47 14.10 8.31
N PHE A 189 1.28 15.15 8.19
CA PHE A 189 2.69 15.12 8.55
C PHE A 189 2.89 14.85 10.05
N VAL A 190 2.20 15.58 10.93
CA VAL A 190 2.31 15.39 12.39
C VAL A 190 1.89 13.98 12.80
N SER A 191 0.76 13.50 12.29
CA SER A 191 0.26 12.15 12.60
C SER A 191 1.22 11.08 12.06
N SER A 192 1.79 11.30 10.87
CA SER A 192 2.77 10.39 10.25
C SER A 192 4.05 10.26 11.08
N CYS A 193 4.59 11.37 11.58
CA CYS A 193 5.75 11.35 12.47
C CYS A 193 5.46 10.56 13.76
N ALA A 194 4.34 10.84 14.42
CA ALA A 194 3.96 10.13 15.64
C ALA A 194 3.71 8.63 15.39
N SER A 195 3.05 8.29 14.28
CA SER A 195 2.81 6.90 13.86
C SER A 195 4.10 6.13 13.64
N TYR A 196 5.06 6.71 12.92
CA TYR A 196 6.33 6.05 12.65
C TYR A 196 7.17 5.82 13.90
N LEU A 197 7.20 6.79 14.84
CA LEU A 197 7.92 6.61 16.10
C LEU A 197 7.37 5.45 16.93
N VAL A 198 6.04 5.33 17.01
CA VAL A 198 5.39 4.20 17.68
C VAL A 198 5.66 2.90 16.95
N PHE A 199 5.54 2.90 15.62
CA PHE A 199 5.79 1.72 14.79
C PHE A 199 7.22 1.21 14.94
N ALA A 200 8.21 2.09 14.79
CA ALA A 200 9.61 1.76 14.93
C ALA A 200 9.96 1.24 16.34
N ALA A 201 9.30 1.78 17.37
CA ALA A 201 9.50 1.35 18.75
C ALA A 201 8.89 -0.04 19.04
N LEU A 202 7.69 -0.33 18.52
CA LEU A 202 6.96 -1.58 18.80
C LEU A 202 7.41 -2.76 17.93
N VAL A 203 7.81 -2.51 16.69
CA VAL A 203 8.28 -3.55 15.75
C VAL A 203 9.81 -3.73 15.83
N HIS A 204 10.52 -2.89 16.60
CA HIS A 204 11.97 -2.96 16.80
C HIS A 204 12.82 -2.85 15.52
N ILE A 205 12.30 -2.21 14.46
CA ILE A 205 13.00 -2.02 13.18
C ILE A 205 14.07 -0.92 13.20
N GLY A 206 14.15 -0.14 14.29
CA GLY A 206 15.04 1.01 14.39
C GLY A 206 14.62 2.20 13.51
N LEU A 207 15.42 3.26 13.52
CA LEU A 207 15.25 4.42 12.64
C LEU A 207 16.31 4.37 11.54
N GLY A 208 15.88 4.12 10.30
CA GLY A 208 16.80 4.01 9.17
C GLY A 208 16.07 3.80 7.84
N PRO A 209 16.81 3.71 6.73
CA PRO A 209 16.22 3.41 5.43
C PRO A 209 15.71 1.97 5.39
N THR A 210 14.56 1.78 4.74
CA THR A 210 13.97 0.46 4.50
C THR A 210 14.74 -0.36 3.46
N TRP A 211 15.29 0.32 2.44
CA TRP A 211 16.06 -0.30 1.36
C TRP A 211 17.44 0.34 1.29
N PHE A 212 18.46 -0.50 1.12
CA PHE A 212 19.86 -0.07 1.14
C PHE A 212 20.38 -0.01 -0.29
N PHE A 213 20.43 1.21 -0.84
CA PHE A 213 21.06 1.48 -2.13
C PHE A 213 22.53 1.85 -1.94
N PRO A 214 23.43 1.43 -2.85
CA PRO A 214 24.82 1.88 -2.84
C PRO A 214 24.91 3.41 -2.89
N GLN A 215 25.80 3.99 -2.07
CA GLN A 215 26.09 5.41 -2.13
C GLN A 215 27.00 5.66 -3.34
N VAL A 216 26.52 6.43 -4.31
CA VAL A 216 27.25 6.78 -5.54
C VAL A 216 27.26 8.30 -5.68
N GLU A 217 28.39 8.86 -6.11
CA GLU A 217 28.44 10.26 -6.51
C GLU A 217 27.64 10.46 -7.80
N ILE A 218 26.52 11.18 -7.70
CA ILE A 218 25.63 11.42 -8.83
C ILE A 218 26.22 12.50 -9.71
N THR A 219 26.50 12.16 -10.96
CA THR A 219 26.91 13.13 -11.98
C THR A 219 25.71 13.64 -12.79
N LEU A 220 25.92 14.71 -13.56
CA LEU A 220 24.92 15.16 -14.52
C LEU A 220 24.62 14.09 -15.58
N GLY A 221 25.64 13.29 -15.95
CA GLY A 221 25.49 12.17 -16.87
C GLY A 221 24.51 11.12 -16.36
N ASP A 222 24.62 10.75 -15.07
CA ASP A 222 23.71 9.79 -14.44
C ASP A 222 22.27 10.33 -14.38
N SER A 223 22.10 11.62 -14.13
CA SER A 223 20.78 12.26 -14.13
C SER A 223 20.13 12.27 -15.52
N LEU A 224 20.91 12.55 -16.56
CA LEU A 224 20.44 12.49 -17.95
C LEU A 224 20.15 11.05 -18.38
N PHE A 225 20.97 10.09 -17.95
CA PHE A 225 20.73 8.67 -18.19
C PHE A 225 19.45 8.20 -17.51
N ALA A 226 19.23 8.54 -16.24
CA ALA A 226 17.99 8.23 -15.52
C ALA A 226 16.76 8.81 -16.26
N LEU A 227 16.85 10.03 -16.80
CA LEU A 227 15.80 10.63 -17.61
C LEU A 227 15.57 9.86 -18.93
N ALA A 228 16.64 9.40 -19.59
CA ALA A 228 16.55 8.60 -20.82
C ALA A 228 15.90 7.22 -20.58
N VAL A 229 16.02 6.68 -19.37
CA VAL A 229 15.46 5.38 -18.99
C VAL A 229 14.03 5.49 -18.42
N ALA A 230 13.61 6.68 -17.98
CA ALA A 230 12.27 6.94 -17.47
C ALA A 230 11.12 6.41 -18.37
N PRO A 231 11.18 6.47 -19.71
CA PRO A 231 10.16 5.87 -20.59
C PRO A 231 9.96 4.37 -20.37
N ALA A 232 10.99 3.61 -19.98
CA ALA A 232 10.83 2.18 -19.68
C ALA A 232 9.92 1.94 -18.46
N GLY A 233 10.05 2.79 -17.43
CA GLY A 233 9.15 2.79 -16.28
C GLY A 233 7.71 3.17 -16.65
N VAL A 234 7.53 4.14 -17.56
CA VAL A 234 6.21 4.52 -18.09
C VAL A 234 5.57 3.35 -18.85
N LEU A 235 6.33 2.67 -19.70
CA LEU A 235 5.86 1.50 -20.45
C LEU A 235 5.45 0.37 -19.52
N ALA A 236 6.21 0.09 -18.46
CA ALA A 236 5.86 -0.90 -17.44
C ALA A 236 4.58 -0.53 -16.69
N GLY A 237 4.41 0.75 -16.34
CA GLY A 237 3.18 1.27 -15.74
C GLY A 237 1.96 1.11 -16.66
N TRP A 238 2.11 1.43 -17.95
CA TRP A 238 1.06 1.22 -18.94
C TRP A 238 0.73 -0.26 -19.15
N ALA A 239 1.75 -1.13 -19.18
CA ALA A 239 1.56 -2.57 -19.25
C ALA A 239 0.73 -3.07 -18.05
N PHE A 240 1.06 -2.62 -16.84
CA PHE A 240 0.27 -2.94 -15.64
C PHE A 240 -1.18 -2.44 -15.75
N ILE A 241 -1.41 -1.21 -16.19
CA ILE A 241 -2.76 -0.65 -16.36
C ILE A 241 -3.56 -1.47 -17.38
N TYR A 242 -2.99 -1.75 -18.55
CA TYR A 242 -3.64 -2.50 -19.63
C TYR A 242 -3.95 -3.94 -19.21
N LEU A 243 -2.98 -4.65 -18.64
CA LEU A 243 -3.16 -6.03 -18.16
C LEU A 243 -4.20 -6.11 -17.06
N THR A 244 -4.18 -5.17 -16.11
CA THR A 244 -5.18 -5.09 -15.04
C THR A 244 -6.57 -4.82 -15.62
N GLY A 245 -6.69 -3.96 -16.64
CA GLY A 245 -7.95 -3.72 -17.35
C GLY A 245 -8.48 -4.99 -18.03
N TYR A 246 -7.60 -5.69 -18.76
CA TYR A 246 -7.92 -6.94 -19.45
C TYR A 246 -8.37 -8.04 -18.48
N PHE A 247 -7.59 -8.33 -17.44
CA PHE A 247 -7.95 -9.36 -16.45
C PHE A 247 -9.20 -8.98 -15.64
N ARG A 248 -9.45 -7.69 -15.40
CA ARG A 248 -10.69 -7.24 -14.76
C ARG A 248 -11.91 -7.50 -15.63
N GLN A 249 -11.79 -7.35 -16.95
CA GLN A 249 -12.86 -7.72 -17.88
C GLN A 249 -13.08 -9.23 -17.87
N LEU A 250 -12.02 -10.02 -18.00
CA LEU A 250 -12.10 -11.48 -17.95
C LEU A 250 -12.76 -11.99 -16.66
N ALA A 251 -12.36 -11.44 -15.51
CA ALA A 251 -12.96 -11.73 -14.21
C ALA A 251 -14.47 -11.47 -14.19
N ARG A 252 -14.92 -10.35 -14.76
CA ARG A 252 -16.34 -9.99 -14.84
C ARG A 252 -17.12 -10.95 -15.75
N ASP A 253 -16.53 -11.35 -16.86
CA ASP A 253 -17.19 -12.21 -17.85
C ASP A 253 -17.36 -13.66 -17.36
N THR A 254 -16.53 -14.12 -16.41
CA THR A 254 -16.58 -15.49 -15.88
C THR A 254 -17.70 -15.77 -14.86
N ASP A 255 -18.36 -14.74 -14.32
CA ASP A 255 -19.46 -14.82 -13.32
C ASP A 255 -19.21 -15.82 -12.16
N LEU A 256 -17.95 -15.97 -11.74
CA LEU A 256 -17.58 -16.86 -10.64
C LEU A 256 -17.80 -16.20 -9.29
N PRO A 257 -18.19 -16.95 -8.26
CA PRO A 257 -18.26 -16.41 -6.92
C PRO A 257 -16.85 -16.04 -6.43
N ILE A 258 -16.77 -14.97 -5.62
CA ILE A 258 -15.49 -14.35 -5.19
C ILE A 258 -14.48 -15.35 -4.61
N TYR A 259 -14.91 -16.34 -3.83
CA TYR A 259 -14.03 -17.36 -3.24
C TYR A 259 -13.39 -18.27 -4.28
N LEU A 260 -14.09 -18.60 -5.36
CA LEU A 260 -13.55 -19.42 -6.44
C LEU A 260 -12.62 -18.59 -7.34
N GLN A 261 -12.99 -17.34 -7.60
CA GLN A 261 -12.15 -16.39 -8.33
C GLN A 261 -10.81 -16.16 -7.60
N MET A 262 -10.85 -15.96 -6.28
CA MET A 262 -9.66 -15.81 -5.46
C MET A 262 -8.84 -17.12 -5.39
N ALA A 263 -9.48 -18.28 -5.35
CA ALA A 263 -8.78 -19.57 -5.41
C ALA A 263 -8.04 -19.77 -6.74
N ILE A 264 -8.67 -19.46 -7.87
CA ILE A 264 -8.03 -19.51 -9.20
C ILE A 264 -6.88 -18.51 -9.28
N GLY A 265 -7.06 -17.29 -8.75
CA GLY A 265 -5.97 -16.33 -8.61
C GLY A 265 -4.80 -16.92 -7.83
N GLY A 266 -5.08 -17.54 -6.67
CA GLY A 266 -4.08 -18.22 -5.84
C GLY A 266 -3.35 -19.35 -6.55
N LEU A 267 -4.06 -20.13 -7.37
CA LEU A 267 -3.47 -21.20 -8.18
C LEU A 267 -2.45 -20.64 -9.17
N VAL A 268 -2.83 -19.61 -9.94
CA VAL A 268 -1.95 -18.99 -10.93
C VAL A 268 -0.76 -18.31 -10.27
N LEU A 269 -0.98 -17.61 -9.17
CA LEU A 269 0.09 -16.99 -8.39
C LEU A 269 1.04 -18.02 -7.81
N GLY A 270 0.53 -19.14 -7.30
CA GLY A 270 1.34 -20.25 -6.81
C GLY A 270 2.23 -20.85 -7.90
N VAL A 271 1.72 -20.96 -9.13
CA VAL A 271 2.52 -21.41 -10.28
C VAL A 271 3.64 -20.40 -10.59
N PHE A 272 3.35 -19.10 -10.58
CA PHE A 272 4.40 -18.08 -10.76
C PHE A 272 5.44 -18.12 -9.65
N SER A 273 5.01 -18.21 -8.38
CA SER A 273 5.91 -18.31 -7.23
C SER A 273 6.75 -19.58 -7.25
N TYR A 274 6.26 -20.68 -7.82
CA TYR A 274 7.05 -21.90 -7.98
C TYR A 274 8.21 -21.71 -8.99
N TYR A 275 7.96 -21.13 -10.16
CA TYR A 275 8.99 -20.91 -11.19
C TYR A 275 9.87 -19.67 -10.95
N PHE A 276 9.32 -18.67 -10.27
CA PHE A 276 9.97 -17.41 -9.92
C PHE A 276 9.75 -17.09 -8.43
N PRO A 277 10.46 -17.79 -7.52
CA PRO A 277 10.31 -17.58 -6.08
C PRO A 277 10.47 -16.14 -5.62
N ILE A 278 11.39 -15.38 -6.23
CA ILE A 278 11.62 -13.95 -5.93
C ILE A 278 10.42 -13.04 -6.24
N THR A 279 9.43 -13.53 -6.97
CA THR A 279 8.18 -12.78 -7.24
C THR A 279 7.07 -13.07 -6.23
N ARG A 280 7.25 -14.04 -5.33
CA ARG A 280 6.36 -14.26 -4.19
C ARG A 280 6.40 -13.02 -3.28
N TYR A 281 5.30 -12.74 -2.57
CA TYR A 281 5.16 -11.58 -1.66
C TYR A 281 5.23 -10.21 -2.35
N PHE A 282 5.27 -9.16 -1.53
CA PHE A 282 5.16 -7.78 -1.97
C PHE A 282 6.48 -7.14 -2.41
N GLY A 283 7.62 -7.81 -2.25
CA GLY A 283 8.91 -7.34 -2.76
C GLY A 283 9.77 -6.56 -1.77
N HIS A 284 9.37 -6.46 -0.50
CA HIS A 284 10.10 -5.64 0.48
C HIS A 284 11.51 -6.16 0.76
N GLU A 285 11.64 -7.45 1.07
CA GLU A 285 12.94 -8.10 1.23
C GLU A 285 13.58 -8.39 -0.13
N GLU A 286 12.76 -8.75 -1.12
CA GLU A 286 13.22 -9.16 -2.43
C GLU A 286 13.82 -8.01 -3.24
N ILE A 287 13.45 -6.74 -2.98
CA ILE A 287 14.16 -5.57 -3.51
C ILE A 287 15.61 -5.58 -3.07
N ASN A 288 15.89 -5.80 -1.78
CA ASN A 288 17.27 -5.89 -1.28
C ASN A 288 17.97 -7.11 -1.90
N GLN A 289 17.30 -8.25 -2.03
CA GLN A 289 17.89 -9.42 -2.71
C GLN A 289 18.23 -9.14 -4.17
N LEU A 290 17.36 -8.45 -4.92
CA LEU A 290 17.62 -8.03 -6.30
C LEU A 290 18.86 -7.12 -6.41
N LEU A 291 18.99 -6.15 -5.49
CA LEU A 291 20.10 -5.18 -5.51
C LEU A 291 21.47 -5.83 -5.23
N HIS A 292 21.50 -6.95 -4.51
CA HIS A 292 22.75 -7.62 -4.10
C HIS A 292 23.06 -8.90 -4.90
N SER A 293 22.16 -9.33 -5.79
CA SER A 293 22.31 -10.56 -6.57
C SER A 293 22.63 -10.27 -8.04
N ASN A 294 23.53 -11.08 -8.62
CA ASN A 294 23.87 -10.98 -10.04
C ASN A 294 22.89 -11.78 -10.90
N TYR A 295 21.83 -11.12 -11.36
CA TYR A 295 20.89 -11.68 -12.33
C TYR A 295 21.29 -11.32 -13.76
N SER A 296 21.10 -12.24 -14.71
CA SER A 296 21.23 -11.92 -16.13
C SER A 296 20.12 -10.96 -16.57
N SER A 297 20.39 -10.14 -17.59
CA SER A 297 19.40 -9.22 -18.17
C SER A 297 18.12 -9.94 -18.61
N SER A 298 18.25 -11.14 -19.19
CA SER A 298 17.09 -11.98 -19.55
C SER A 298 16.26 -12.41 -18.33
N ARG A 299 16.90 -12.70 -17.19
CA ARG A 299 16.22 -13.10 -15.97
C ARG A 299 15.55 -11.91 -15.29
N LEU A 300 16.17 -10.73 -15.28
CA LEU A 300 15.57 -9.50 -14.76
C LEU A 300 14.33 -9.10 -15.55
N LEU A 301 14.38 -9.18 -16.89
CA LEU A 301 13.22 -8.92 -17.74
C LEU A 301 12.07 -9.92 -17.46
N ALA A 302 12.40 -11.20 -17.30
CA ALA A 302 11.42 -12.22 -16.94
C ALA A 302 10.81 -11.98 -15.55
N ILE A 303 11.62 -11.62 -14.55
CA ILE A 303 11.17 -11.29 -13.19
C ILE A 303 10.21 -10.09 -13.22
N ALA A 304 10.59 -9.00 -13.91
CA ALA A 304 9.75 -7.81 -14.04
C ALA A 304 8.42 -8.14 -14.73
N GLY A 305 8.46 -8.89 -15.83
CA GLY A 305 7.27 -9.33 -16.56
C GLY A 305 6.35 -10.18 -15.68
N VAL A 306 6.88 -11.25 -15.08
CA VAL A 306 6.11 -12.15 -14.19
C VAL A 306 5.52 -11.38 -13.02
N LYS A 307 6.25 -10.44 -12.41
CA LYS A 307 5.73 -9.63 -11.31
C LYS A 307 4.57 -8.75 -11.77
N ILE A 308 4.64 -8.10 -12.95
CA ILE A 308 3.50 -7.32 -13.48
C ILE A 308 2.26 -8.22 -13.66
N PHE A 309 2.42 -9.40 -14.26
CA PHE A 309 1.32 -10.37 -14.40
C PHE A 309 0.76 -10.81 -13.04
N ALA A 310 1.64 -11.13 -12.09
CA ALA A 310 1.25 -11.52 -10.74
C ALA A 310 0.44 -10.41 -10.05
N ILE A 311 0.90 -9.15 -10.09
CA ILE A 311 0.17 -8.02 -9.50
C ILE A 311 -1.21 -7.88 -10.17
N SER A 312 -1.28 -7.88 -11.51
CA SER A 312 -2.54 -7.72 -12.23
C SER A 312 -3.55 -8.83 -11.90
N ILE A 313 -3.11 -10.09 -11.82
CA ILE A 313 -3.99 -11.21 -11.44
C ILE A 313 -4.40 -11.11 -9.97
N THR A 314 -3.48 -10.76 -9.07
CA THR A 314 -3.80 -10.63 -7.65
C THR A 314 -4.84 -9.54 -7.42
N VAL A 315 -4.66 -8.35 -8.02
CA VAL A 315 -5.63 -7.23 -7.92
C VAL A 315 -7.00 -7.60 -8.51
N THR A 316 -7.03 -8.28 -9.66
CA THR A 316 -8.29 -8.52 -10.38
C THR A 316 -9.04 -9.77 -9.93
N SER A 317 -8.36 -10.71 -9.26
CA SER A 317 -8.99 -11.91 -8.68
C SER A 317 -9.69 -11.65 -7.35
N GLY A 318 -9.57 -10.43 -6.79
CA GLY A 318 -10.25 -10.02 -5.55
C GLY A 318 -9.42 -10.19 -4.27
N TRP A 319 -8.13 -10.51 -4.39
CA TRP A 319 -7.20 -10.54 -3.25
C TRP A 319 -7.02 -9.14 -2.65
N ARG A 320 -6.81 -9.09 -1.33
CA ARG A 320 -6.78 -7.82 -0.57
C ARG A 320 -5.35 -7.45 -0.19
N GLY A 321 -4.96 -6.25 -0.58
CA GLY A 321 -3.62 -5.69 -0.41
C GLY A 321 -3.40 -4.54 -1.40
N GLY A 322 -2.25 -3.88 -1.31
CA GLY A 322 -1.85 -2.81 -2.22
C GLY A 322 -0.88 -3.29 -3.29
N PHE A 323 -0.66 -2.48 -4.32
CA PHE A 323 0.24 -2.81 -5.43
C PHE A 323 1.46 -1.87 -5.53
N ILE A 324 1.65 -0.98 -4.56
CA ILE A 324 2.70 0.05 -4.60
C ILE A 324 4.08 -0.59 -4.44
N ILE A 325 4.30 -1.38 -3.38
CA ILE A 325 5.61 -2.02 -3.16
C ILE A 325 5.95 -3.01 -4.29
N PRO A 326 5.01 -3.87 -4.75
CA PRO A 326 5.27 -4.71 -5.91
C PRO A 326 5.66 -3.93 -7.19
N LEU A 327 5.10 -2.74 -7.42
CA LEU A 327 5.50 -1.89 -8.54
C LEU A 327 6.87 -1.24 -8.33
N LEU A 328 7.24 -0.90 -7.08
CA LEU A 328 8.60 -0.49 -6.77
C LEU A 328 9.60 -1.60 -7.09
N PHE A 329 9.27 -2.86 -6.74
CA PHE A 329 10.08 -4.03 -7.10
C PHE A 329 10.26 -4.17 -8.63
N VAL A 330 9.20 -3.98 -9.41
CA VAL A 330 9.29 -3.95 -10.89
C VAL A 330 10.23 -2.83 -11.34
N GLY A 331 10.11 -1.64 -10.76
CA GLY A 331 11.00 -0.50 -11.03
C GLY A 331 12.46 -0.82 -10.73
N THR A 332 12.75 -1.48 -9.60
CA THR A 332 14.10 -1.93 -9.24
C THR A 332 14.64 -2.93 -10.25
N ALA A 333 13.85 -3.95 -10.63
CA ALA A 333 14.27 -4.95 -11.60
C ALA A 333 14.58 -4.35 -12.99
N LEU A 334 13.76 -3.39 -13.44
CA LEU A 334 13.99 -2.67 -14.70
C LEU A 334 15.18 -1.70 -14.60
N GLY A 335 15.39 -1.05 -13.46
CA GLY A 335 16.57 -0.22 -13.22
C GLY A 335 17.87 -1.03 -13.30
N LEU A 336 17.90 -2.21 -12.67
CA LEU A 336 19.03 -3.14 -12.75
C LEU A 336 19.26 -3.65 -14.17
N LEU A 337 18.18 -3.96 -14.91
CA LEU A 337 18.26 -4.43 -16.29
C LEU A 337 19.00 -3.45 -17.21
N VAL A 338 18.85 -2.15 -16.96
CA VAL A 338 19.46 -1.10 -17.78
C VAL A 338 20.89 -0.77 -17.32
N HIS A 339 21.23 -1.17 -16.09
CA HIS A 339 22.58 -1.04 -15.54
C HIS A 339 23.49 -2.24 -15.88
N THR A 340 22.93 -3.42 -16.19
CA THR A 340 23.68 -4.61 -16.67
C THR A 340 24.13 -4.46 -18.12
#